data_AF-A0A2J6I1U3-F1
#
_entry.id   AF-A0A2J6I1U3-F1
#
_cell.length_a   1.000
_cell.length_b   1.000
_cell.length_c   1.000
_cell.angle_alpha   90.00
_cell.angle_beta   90.00
_cell.angle_gamma   90.00
#
_symmetry.space_group_name_H-M   'P 1'
#
loop_
_entity.id
_entity.type
_entity.pdbx_description
1 polymer ?
#
loop_
_entity_poly.entity_id
_entity_poly.type
_entity_poly.pdbx_seq_one_letter_code
_entity_poly.pdbx_strand_id
1 'polypeptide(L)'
;IALIDHGKPIAGVIYVPVADVLYVGIENQGAFKLHSTEEYDGSVEDLRKKAINLPEIKNENAFRVVASRSHLSAETAEFIENLKKDHSNIQTVSKGSSLKLCLIAEGMADIYPRFAPTMEWDTGAGHAIVNAARGKVVLAEDEQTSLTYNKKNLLNPWFIASGERDN
;
A
#
# COMPACT_ATOMS: atom_id res chain seq x y z
N ILE A 1 8.25 8.66 -4.68
CA ILE A 1 8.41 8.95 -6.13
C ILE A 1 7.68 7.87 -6.91
N ALA A 2 6.96 8.22 -7.97
CA ALA A 2 6.24 7.26 -8.80
C ALA A 2 6.53 7.51 -10.29
N LEU A 3 6.60 6.43 -11.06
CA LEU A 3 6.53 6.46 -12.52
C LEU A 3 5.12 6.08 -12.93
N ILE A 4 4.44 7.02 -13.59
CA ILE A 4 3.09 6.84 -14.12
C ILE A 4 3.19 6.68 -15.63
N ASP A 5 2.63 5.60 -16.16
CA ASP A 5 2.48 5.37 -17.59
C ASP A 5 0.99 5.22 -17.94
N HIS A 6 0.49 6.02 -18.87
CA HIS A 6 -0.93 6.05 -19.26
C HIS A 6 -1.93 6.07 -18.08
N GLY A 7 -1.62 6.83 -17.02
CA GLY A 7 -2.46 6.95 -15.82
C GLY A 7 -2.35 5.78 -14.84
N LYS A 8 -1.51 4.78 -15.14
CA LYS A 8 -1.21 3.62 -14.30
C LYS A 8 0.16 3.77 -13.60
N PRO A 9 0.26 3.50 -12.30
CA PRO A 9 1.55 3.53 -11.61
C PRO A 9 2.34 2.23 -11.89
N ILE A 10 3.40 2.32 -12.70
CA ILE A 10 4.21 1.15 -13.12
C ILE A 10 5.48 0.96 -12.28
N ALA A 11 5.95 2.00 -11.60
CA ALA A 11 7.02 1.88 -10.62
C ALA A 11 6.87 2.90 -9.50
N GLY A 12 7.36 2.57 -8.30
CA GLY A 12 7.27 3.44 -7.14
C GLY A 12 8.39 3.19 -6.15
N VAL A 13 8.85 4.28 -5.54
CA VAL A 13 9.88 4.27 -4.51
C VAL A 13 9.42 5.12 -3.32
N ILE A 14 9.50 4.55 -2.12
CA ILE A 14 9.27 5.24 -0.85
C ILE A 14 10.49 5.01 0.02
N TYR A 15 11.15 6.09 0.45
CA TYR A 15 12.25 6.02 1.40
C TYR A 15 11.80 6.57 2.76
N VAL A 16 12.21 5.89 3.84
CA VAL A 16 11.92 6.26 5.22
C VAL A 16 13.24 6.62 5.91
N PRO A 17 13.66 7.90 5.90
CA PRO A 17 15.02 8.27 6.28
C PRO A 17 15.38 7.88 7.72
N VAL A 18 14.46 8.09 8.66
CA VAL A 18 14.71 7.81 10.09
C VAL A 18 14.95 6.32 10.36
N ALA A 19 14.37 5.43 9.55
CA ALA A 19 14.50 3.99 9.71
C ALA A 19 15.49 3.36 8.72
N ASP A 20 16.05 4.17 7.82
CA ASP A 20 16.82 3.75 6.65
C ASP A 20 16.20 2.55 5.92
N VAL A 21 14.94 2.72 5.52
CA VAL A 21 14.16 1.71 4.79
C VAL A 21 13.75 2.24 3.43
N LEU A 22 14.06 1.48 2.38
CA LEU A 22 13.65 1.74 1.02
C LEU A 22 12.63 0.69 0.56
N TYR A 23 11.46 1.16 0.14
CA TYR A 23 10.46 0.35 -0.55
C TYR A 23 10.54 0.64 -2.04
N VAL A 24 10.58 -0.42 -2.85
CA VAL A 24 10.59 -0.32 -4.31
C VAL A 24 9.56 -1.28 -4.88
N GLY A 25 8.74 -0.81 -5.81
CA GLY A 25 7.81 -1.64 -6.55
C GLY A 25 7.99 -1.38 -8.02
N ILE A 26 8.16 -2.43 -8.81
CA ILE A 26 8.30 -2.34 -10.27
C ILE A 26 7.39 -3.39 -10.89
N GLU A 27 6.54 -2.95 -11.80
CA GLU A 27 5.65 -3.83 -12.56
C GLU A 27 6.45 -4.97 -13.22
N ASN A 28 5.93 -6.19 -13.11
CA ASN A 28 6.55 -7.42 -13.63
C ASN A 28 7.91 -7.81 -13.01
N GLN A 29 8.47 -7.05 -12.07
CA GLN A 29 9.72 -7.40 -11.37
C GLN A 29 9.51 -7.73 -9.89
N GLY A 30 8.43 -7.22 -9.29
CA GLY A 30 8.06 -7.45 -7.89
C GLY A 30 8.22 -6.22 -7.01
N ALA A 31 7.90 -6.39 -5.72
CA ALA A 31 8.07 -5.39 -4.69
C ALA A 31 9.14 -5.83 -3.69
N PHE A 32 9.93 -4.86 -3.24
CA PHE A 32 11.13 -5.07 -2.44
C PHE A 32 11.15 -4.10 -1.26
N LYS A 33 11.70 -4.58 -0.14
CA LYS A 33 12.03 -3.79 1.04
C LYS A 33 13.49 -3.96 1.39
N LEU A 34 14.25 -2.88 1.31
CA LEU A 34 15.66 -2.85 1.64
C LEU A 34 15.87 -2.07 2.95
N HIS A 35 16.64 -2.66 3.85
CA HIS A 35 17.19 -1.99 5.03
C HIS A 35 18.65 -1.64 4.75
N SER A 36 19.20 -0.62 5.43
CA SER A 36 20.62 -0.26 5.35
C SER A 36 21.06 0.11 3.92
N THR A 37 20.68 1.30 3.46
CA THR A 37 20.85 1.71 2.04
C THR A 37 22.26 2.16 1.67
N GLU A 38 23.19 2.21 2.62
CA GLU A 38 24.57 2.71 2.42
C GLU A 38 25.34 1.98 1.32
N GLU A 39 25.17 0.66 1.20
CA GLU A 39 25.85 -0.15 0.19
C GLU A 39 25.02 -0.40 -1.07
N TYR A 40 23.85 0.24 -1.20
CA TYR A 40 22.96 0.05 -2.35
C TYR A 40 23.41 0.86 -3.56
N ASP A 41 23.65 0.20 -4.69
CA ASP A 41 24.16 0.85 -5.91
C ASP A 41 23.08 1.50 -6.79
N GLY A 42 21.81 1.36 -6.44
CA GLY A 42 20.68 1.89 -7.21
C GLY A 42 20.10 0.95 -8.27
N SER A 43 20.68 -0.24 -8.49
CA SER A 43 20.24 -1.20 -9.51
C SER A 43 19.18 -2.19 -9.01
N VAL A 44 18.37 -2.70 -9.94
CA VAL A 44 17.37 -3.74 -9.63
C VAL A 44 18.07 -5.06 -9.27
N GLU A 45 19.21 -5.35 -9.87
CA GLU A 45 20.03 -6.51 -9.58
C GLU A 45 20.53 -6.52 -8.14
N ASP A 46 20.94 -5.36 -7.61
CA ASP A 46 21.39 -5.24 -6.22
C ASP A 46 20.21 -5.29 -5.24
N LEU A 47 19.07 -4.68 -5.58
CA LEU A 47 17.82 -4.84 -4.82
C LEU A 47 17.48 -6.32 -4.64
N ARG A 48 17.48 -7.10 -5.72
CA ARG A 48 17.14 -8.53 -5.68
C ARG A 48 18.06 -9.36 -4.79
N LYS A 49 19.31 -8.92 -4.62
CA LYS A 49 20.29 -9.61 -3.78
C LYS A 49 20.18 -9.25 -2.31
N LYS A 50 19.88 -7.98 -2.01
CA LYS A 50 19.96 -7.43 -0.64
C LYS A 50 18.60 -7.22 0.02
N ALA A 51 17.53 -7.04 -0.75
CA ALA A 51 16.21 -6.70 -0.25
C ALA A 51 15.35 -7.94 0.05
N ILE A 52 14.34 -7.73 0.89
CA ILE A 52 13.27 -8.67 1.17
C ILE A 52 12.21 -8.54 0.07
N ASN A 53 11.74 -9.67 -0.48
CA ASN A 53 10.61 -9.69 -1.42
C ASN A 53 9.29 -9.53 -0.66
N LEU A 54 8.40 -8.70 -1.20
CA LEU A 54 7.07 -8.44 -0.64
C LEU A 54 5.96 -9.08 -1.48
N PRO A 55 4.83 -9.50 -0.88
CA PRO A 55 4.55 -9.47 0.56
C PRO A 55 5.28 -10.57 1.32
N GLU A 56 5.58 -10.31 2.60
CA GLU A 56 6.02 -11.32 3.56
C GLU A 56 4.77 -12.02 4.11
N ILE A 57 4.16 -12.91 3.33
CA ILE A 57 2.90 -13.56 3.70
C ILE A 57 3.10 -14.37 4.98
N LYS A 58 2.36 -14.00 6.04
CA LYS A 58 2.29 -14.75 7.29
C LYS A 58 0.88 -15.31 7.44
N ASN A 59 0.77 -16.60 7.73
CA ASN A 59 -0.49 -17.23 8.11
C ASN A 59 -0.89 -16.72 9.50
N GLU A 60 -1.69 -15.66 9.54
CA GLU A 60 -2.25 -15.08 10.75
C GLU A 60 -3.78 -15.18 10.73
N ASN A 61 -4.37 -15.65 11.83
CA ASN A 61 -5.83 -15.75 11.99
C ASN A 61 -6.53 -14.39 12.16
N ALA A 62 -5.81 -13.27 12.08
CA ALA A 62 -6.36 -11.93 12.26
C ALA A 62 -6.55 -11.22 10.91
N PHE A 63 -7.65 -10.49 10.77
CA PHE A 63 -7.91 -9.57 9.66
C PHE A 63 -7.54 -8.15 10.08
N ARG A 64 -6.45 -7.62 9.53
CA ARG A 64 -5.82 -6.37 9.92
C ARG A 64 -6.25 -5.23 9.01
N VAL A 65 -6.94 -4.25 9.58
CA VAL A 65 -7.38 -3.04 8.90
C VAL A 65 -6.44 -1.89 9.22
N VAL A 66 -5.92 -1.20 8.19
CA VAL A 66 -5.17 0.03 8.39
C VAL A 66 -6.13 1.17 8.68
N ALA A 67 -6.01 1.75 9.88
CA ALA A 67 -6.85 2.85 10.33
C ALA A 67 -6.03 3.89 11.09
N SER A 68 -6.45 5.15 11.07
CA SER A 68 -5.83 6.20 11.87
C SER A 68 -6.24 6.04 13.33
N ARG A 69 -5.28 6.00 14.27
CA ARG A 69 -5.58 5.98 15.72
C ARG A 69 -6.10 7.32 16.24
N SER A 70 -5.70 8.43 15.63
CA SER A 70 -5.99 9.79 16.13
C SER A 70 -7.22 10.43 15.50
N HIS A 71 -7.59 10.01 14.29
CA HIS A 71 -8.72 10.57 13.54
C HIS A 71 -9.34 9.50 12.66
N LEU A 72 -10.19 8.65 13.25
CA LEU A 72 -11.02 7.71 12.52
C LEU A 72 -12.26 8.46 12.01
N SER A 73 -12.49 8.48 10.69
CA SER A 73 -13.72 9.05 10.16
C SER A 73 -14.91 8.13 10.45
N ALA A 74 -16.13 8.68 10.44
CA ALA A 74 -17.33 7.89 10.67
C ALA A 74 -17.49 6.78 9.62
N GLU A 75 -17.17 7.10 8.36
CA GLU A 75 -17.21 6.18 7.23
C GLU A 75 -16.19 5.04 7.39
N THR A 76 -14.99 5.36 7.92
CA THR A 76 -13.97 4.33 8.17
C THR A 76 -14.41 3.39 9.30
N ALA A 77 -15.05 3.93 10.34
CA ALA A 77 -15.60 3.13 11.44
C ALA A 77 -16.73 2.22 10.96
N GLU A 78 -17.67 2.74 10.16
CA GLU A 78 -18.76 1.96 9.57
C GLU A 78 -18.25 0.83 8.69
N PHE A 79 -17.23 1.08 7.87
CA PHE A 79 -16.59 0.05 7.06
C PHE A 79 -15.96 -1.06 7.91
N ILE A 80 -15.29 -0.71 9.00
CA ILE A 80 -14.75 -1.70 9.95
C ILE A 80 -15.86 -2.52 10.61
N GLU A 81 -16.97 -1.89 11.01
CA GLU A 81 -18.12 -2.62 11.59
C GLU A 81 -18.75 -3.58 10.56
N ASN A 82 -18.82 -3.20 9.29
CA ASN A 82 -19.29 -4.11 8.24
C ASN A 82 -18.38 -5.31 8.07
N LEU A 83 -17.05 -5.12 8.08
CA LEU A 83 -16.10 -6.23 8.00
C LEU A 83 -16.23 -7.24 9.16
N LYS A 84 -16.65 -6.79 10.35
CA LYS A 84 -16.85 -7.69 11.51
C LYS A 84 -17.93 -8.74 11.29
N LYS A 85 -18.81 -8.56 10.29
CA LYS A 85 -19.83 -9.55 9.91
C LYS A 85 -19.19 -10.78 9.28
N ASP A 86 -18.10 -10.60 8.53
CA ASP A 86 -17.44 -11.64 7.74
C ASP A 86 -16.11 -12.12 8.39
N HIS A 87 -15.54 -11.31 9.28
CA HIS A 87 -14.27 -11.62 9.97
C HIS A 87 -14.43 -11.57 11.48
N SER A 88 -14.20 -12.72 12.13
CA SER A 88 -14.35 -12.89 13.58
C SER A 88 -13.22 -12.25 14.42
N ASN A 89 -12.07 -11.96 13.82
CA ASN A 89 -10.90 -11.41 14.50
C ASN A 89 -10.32 -10.22 13.72
N ILE A 90 -10.92 -9.05 13.90
CA ILE A 90 -10.42 -7.80 13.28
C ILE A 90 -9.46 -7.07 14.22
N GLN A 91 -8.33 -6.63 13.67
CA GLN A 91 -7.36 -5.78 14.36
C GLN A 91 -7.10 -4.50 13.58
N THR A 92 -6.93 -3.38 14.27
CA THR A 92 -6.56 -2.12 13.62
C THR A 92 -5.06 -1.86 13.76
N VAL A 93 -4.38 -1.62 12.64
CA VAL A 93 -2.97 -1.21 12.59
C VAL A 93 -2.87 0.22 12.08
N SER A 94 -1.84 0.95 12.53
CA SER A 94 -1.68 2.36 12.18
C SER A 94 -0.21 2.73 12.00
N LYS A 95 0.07 3.57 10.99
CA LYS A 95 1.39 4.12 10.68
C LYS A 95 1.20 5.48 9.98
N GLY A 96 2.29 6.23 9.80
CA GLY A 96 2.28 7.52 9.08
C GLY A 96 1.63 7.40 7.68
N SER A 97 1.03 8.48 7.19
CA SER A 97 0.09 8.44 6.05
C SER A 97 0.66 7.75 4.79
N SER A 98 1.91 8.03 4.42
CA SER A 98 2.58 7.43 3.25
C SER A 98 2.94 5.95 3.46
N LEU A 99 3.11 5.50 4.70
CA LEU A 99 3.55 4.14 5.03
C LEU A 99 2.39 3.15 5.18
N LYS A 100 1.14 3.63 5.13
CA LYS A 100 -0.05 2.78 5.20
C LYS A 100 -0.14 1.83 3.99
N LEU A 101 0.19 2.32 2.80
CA LEU A 101 0.28 1.49 1.60
C LEU A 101 1.46 0.50 1.68
N CYS A 102 2.58 0.90 2.31
CA CYS A 102 3.68 -0.03 2.57
C CYS A 102 3.26 -1.19 3.48
N LEU A 103 2.39 -0.98 4.48
CA LEU A 103 1.90 -2.08 5.33
C LEU A 103 1.07 -3.10 4.55
N ILE A 104 0.27 -2.63 3.59
CA ILE A 104 -0.49 -3.49 2.68
C ILE A 104 0.49 -4.30 1.82
N ALA A 105 1.46 -3.64 1.20
CA ALA A 105 2.46 -4.31 0.37
C ALA A 105 3.32 -5.30 1.16
N GLU A 106 3.65 -4.99 2.42
CA GLU A 106 4.41 -5.91 3.29
C GLU A 106 3.63 -7.16 3.69
N GLY A 107 2.30 -7.16 3.55
CA GLY A 107 1.44 -8.18 4.15
C GLY A 107 1.31 -8.02 5.67
N MET A 108 1.55 -6.83 6.21
CA MET A 108 1.34 -6.48 7.63
C MET A 108 -0.08 -5.93 7.89
N ALA A 109 -0.83 -5.66 6.84
CA ALA A 109 -2.24 -5.33 6.87
C ALA A 109 -2.95 -5.93 5.66
N ASP A 110 -4.24 -6.21 5.82
CA ASP A 110 -5.03 -6.88 4.79
C ASP A 110 -5.82 -5.87 3.95
N ILE A 111 -6.34 -4.81 4.60
CA ILE A 111 -7.11 -3.78 3.92
C ILE A 111 -6.84 -2.40 4.50
N TYR A 112 -6.90 -1.38 3.65
CA TYR A 112 -6.74 0.02 4.00
C TYR A 112 -7.82 0.85 3.29
N PRO A 113 -8.96 1.11 3.94
CA PRO A 113 -9.94 2.08 3.47
C PRO A 113 -9.41 3.51 3.69
N ARG A 114 -9.47 4.35 2.65
CA ARG A 114 -9.12 5.76 2.73
C ARG A 114 -10.28 6.64 2.25
N PHE A 115 -11.13 7.01 3.20
CA PHE A 115 -12.30 7.89 2.99
C PHE A 115 -12.01 9.33 3.41
N ALA A 116 -10.86 9.84 2.97
CA ALA A 116 -10.43 11.19 3.27
C ALA A 116 -9.57 11.71 2.12
N PRO A 117 -9.59 13.02 1.84
CA PRO A 117 -8.84 13.58 0.73
C PRO A 117 -7.34 13.25 0.82
N THR A 118 -6.79 12.90 -0.33
CA THR A 118 -5.35 12.73 -0.57
C THR A 118 -5.05 13.26 -1.96
N MET A 119 -3.77 13.51 -2.24
CA MET A 119 -3.31 13.90 -3.55
C MET A 119 -2.68 12.73 -4.27
N GLU A 120 -2.65 12.77 -5.60
CA GLU A 120 -2.01 11.74 -6.44
C GLU A 120 -0.57 11.41 -6.01
N TRP A 121 0.21 12.41 -5.63
CA TRP A 121 1.59 12.23 -5.19
C TRP A 121 1.72 11.50 -3.84
N ASP A 122 0.67 11.50 -3.00
CA ASP A 122 0.65 10.76 -1.74
C ASP A 122 0.48 9.26 -1.96
N THR A 123 -0.16 8.86 -3.07
CA THR A 123 -0.56 7.47 -3.32
C THR A 123 0.21 6.81 -4.46
N GLY A 124 0.68 7.55 -5.47
CA GLY A 124 1.28 6.97 -6.68
C GLY A 124 2.39 5.96 -6.41
N ALA A 125 3.32 6.31 -5.52
CA ALA A 125 4.44 5.44 -5.19
C ALA A 125 3.98 4.18 -4.43
N GLY A 126 3.12 4.37 -3.42
CA GLY A 126 2.58 3.27 -2.63
C GLY A 126 1.68 2.34 -3.45
N HIS A 127 0.92 2.88 -4.41
CA HIS A 127 0.08 2.09 -5.31
C HIS A 127 0.95 1.21 -6.22
N ALA A 128 2.01 1.74 -6.85
CA ALA A 128 2.94 0.90 -7.61
C ALA A 128 3.52 -0.24 -6.76
N ILE A 129 3.92 0.05 -5.52
CA ILE A 129 4.46 -0.94 -4.58
C ILE A 129 3.42 -2.00 -4.21
N VAL A 130 2.18 -1.60 -3.91
CA VAL A 130 1.09 -2.54 -3.62
C VAL A 130 0.79 -3.44 -4.81
N ASN A 131 0.70 -2.90 -6.03
CA ASN A 131 0.44 -3.69 -7.23
C ASN A 131 1.58 -4.68 -7.52
N ALA A 132 2.83 -4.24 -7.36
CA ALA A 132 4.00 -5.09 -7.54
C ALA A 132 4.13 -6.17 -6.44
N ALA A 133 3.54 -5.93 -5.28
CA ALA A 133 3.32 -6.89 -4.20
C ALA A 133 2.01 -7.71 -4.38
N ARG A 134 1.48 -7.79 -5.61
CA ARG A 134 0.26 -8.56 -5.96
C ARG A 134 -1.03 -8.10 -5.27
N GLY A 135 -1.00 -6.96 -4.59
CA GLY A 135 -2.17 -6.28 -4.04
C GLY A 135 -2.87 -5.40 -5.08
N LYS A 136 -3.86 -4.63 -4.62
CA LYS A 136 -4.65 -3.70 -5.45
C LYS A 136 -4.92 -2.39 -4.73
N VAL A 137 -5.05 -1.31 -5.49
CA VAL A 137 -5.61 -0.02 -5.02
C VAL A 137 -6.71 0.41 -5.97
N VAL A 138 -7.94 0.43 -5.46
CA VAL A 138 -9.18 0.55 -6.24
C VAL A 138 -10.07 1.65 -5.69
N LEU A 139 -11.01 2.14 -6.50
CA LEU A 139 -12.01 3.10 -6.06
C LEU A 139 -12.91 2.47 -5.00
N ALA A 140 -13.28 3.24 -3.97
CA ALA A 140 -14.13 2.74 -2.91
C ALA A 140 -15.59 2.47 -3.37
N GLU A 141 -16.05 3.17 -4.40
CA GLU A 141 -17.38 3.00 -4.99
C GLU A 141 -17.44 1.86 -6.02
N ASP A 142 -16.29 1.45 -6.54
CA ASP A 142 -16.14 0.37 -7.51
C ASP A 142 -14.78 -0.33 -7.32
N GLU A 143 -14.80 -1.42 -6.57
CA GLU A 143 -13.61 -2.21 -6.27
C GLU A 143 -13.00 -2.92 -7.49
N GLN A 144 -13.65 -2.86 -8.66
CA GLN A 144 -13.07 -3.36 -9.92
C GLN A 144 -12.27 -2.29 -10.66
N THR A 145 -12.45 -1.01 -10.34
CA THR A 145 -11.78 0.10 -11.00
C THR A 145 -10.55 0.54 -10.21
N SER A 146 -9.37 0.44 -10.83
CA SER A 146 -8.12 0.89 -10.21
C SER A 146 -8.04 2.42 -10.10
N LEU A 147 -7.41 2.93 -9.03
CA LEU A 147 -7.15 4.36 -8.88
C LEU A 147 -6.17 4.87 -9.96
N THR A 148 -6.59 5.87 -10.74
CA THR A 148 -5.80 6.43 -11.85
C THR A 148 -5.15 7.77 -11.53
N TYR A 149 -4.11 8.10 -12.30
CA TYR A 149 -3.23 9.26 -12.11
C TYR A 149 -3.15 10.15 -13.34
N ASN A 150 -2.52 11.32 -13.19
CA ASN A 150 -2.46 12.38 -14.19
C ASN A 150 -3.85 12.96 -14.51
N LYS A 151 -4.72 13.05 -13.49
CA LYS A 151 -6.04 13.65 -13.61
C LYS A 151 -5.92 15.18 -13.66
N LYS A 152 -6.89 15.84 -14.27
CA LYS A 152 -6.99 17.31 -14.23
C LYS A 152 -7.12 17.85 -12.80
N ASN A 153 -7.84 17.12 -11.94
CA ASN A 153 -7.90 17.36 -10.51
C ASN A 153 -7.05 16.30 -9.80
N LEU A 154 -5.99 16.75 -9.12
CA LEU A 154 -5.02 15.88 -8.47
C LEU A 154 -5.50 15.31 -7.13
N LEU A 155 -6.71 15.70 -6.68
CA LEU A 155 -7.37 15.03 -5.56
C LEU A 155 -7.77 13.61 -5.96
N ASN A 156 -7.43 12.66 -5.10
CA ASN A 156 -7.92 11.30 -5.24
C ASN A 156 -9.37 11.20 -4.74
N PRO A 157 -10.21 10.43 -5.44
CA PRO A 157 -11.44 9.91 -4.84
C PRO A 157 -11.08 8.97 -3.68
N TRP A 158 -12.12 8.55 -2.94
CA TRP A 158 -11.97 7.51 -1.94
C TRP A 158 -11.49 6.22 -2.58
N PHE A 159 -10.56 5.55 -1.90
CA PHE A 159 -9.97 4.32 -2.39
C PHE A 159 -9.86 3.29 -1.27
N ILE A 160 -9.76 2.03 -1.68
CA ILE A 160 -9.44 0.90 -0.82
C ILE A 160 -8.17 0.26 -1.39
N ALA A 161 -7.18 0.04 -0.53
CA ALA A 161 -6.03 -0.79 -0.85
C ALA A 161 -6.16 -2.14 -0.15
N SER A 162 -5.87 -3.24 -0.85
CA SER A 162 -5.91 -4.59 -0.30
C SER A 162 -4.64 -5.35 -0.66
N GLY A 163 -4.15 -6.14 0.29
CA GLY A 163 -3.02 -7.05 0.08
C GLY A 163 -3.48 -8.34 -0.57
N GLU A 164 -2.53 -9.11 -1.08
CA GLU A 164 -2.81 -10.50 -1.42
C GLU A 164 -2.89 -11.34 -0.14
N ARG A 165 -3.78 -12.33 -0.13
CA ARG A 165 -3.89 -13.34 0.91
C ARG A 165 -3.79 -14.72 0.27
N ASP A 166 -3.11 -15.63 0.94
CA ASP A 166 -3.26 -17.05 0.67
C ASP A 166 -4.67 -17.46 1.16
N ASN A 167 -5.51 -17.89 0.22
CA ASN A 167 -6.81 -18.51 0.52
C ASN A 167 -6.62 -20.00 0.85
#